data_AF-A0A8T4PUS2-F1
#
_entry.id   AF-A0A8T4PUS2-F1
#
_cell.length_a   1.000
_cell.length_b   1.000
_cell.length_c   1.000
_cell.angle_alpha   90.00
_cell.angle_beta   90.00
_cell.angle_gamma   90.00
#
_symmetry.space_group_name_H-M   'P 1'
#
loop_
_entity.id
_entity.type
_entity.pdbx_description
1 polymer ?
#
loop_
_entity_poly.entity_id
_entity_poly.type
_entity_poly.pdbx_seq_one_letter_code
_entity_poly.pdbx_strand_id
1 'polypeptide(L)'
;MVGMLNKRYEFDGKPTLKLNKLQLKNKKLVEDKINSKEYTFEKVNCVICNGSDFELLAEKDRYGLYVPTVICKKCGLLQTNPRMNQESYNKFYDSNYRRLYEGGENEENIASFFNKQVSHGESILMLIERESK
;
A
#
# COMPACT_ATOMS: atom_id res chain seq x y z
N MET A 1 18.57 -13.67 -20.08
CA MET A 1 18.30 -13.10 -18.74
C MET A 1 16.88 -13.47 -18.37
N VAL A 2 16.68 -14.28 -17.34
CA VAL A 2 15.35 -14.57 -16.79
C VAL A 2 15.05 -13.45 -15.80
N GLY A 3 14.06 -12.62 -16.08
CA GLY A 3 13.69 -11.51 -15.18
C GLY A 3 13.14 -12.04 -13.85
N MET A 4 13.39 -11.31 -12.76
CA MET A 4 12.91 -11.67 -11.41
C MET A 4 11.40 -11.47 -11.19
N LEU A 5 10.66 -10.93 -12.17
CA LEU A 5 9.21 -10.76 -12.07
C LEU A 5 8.49 -12.11 -12.13
N ASN A 6 7.76 -12.45 -11.07
CA ASN A 6 6.88 -13.61 -11.04
C ASN A 6 5.49 -13.26 -11.60
N LYS A 7 4.86 -14.17 -12.34
CA LYS A 7 3.49 -14.02 -12.88
C LYS A 7 2.44 -13.58 -11.85
N ARG A 8 2.57 -14.00 -10.59
CA ARG A 8 1.68 -13.57 -9.49
C ARG A 8 1.68 -12.05 -9.29
N TYR A 9 2.80 -11.39 -9.59
CA TYR A 9 3.03 -9.97 -9.34
C TYR A 9 2.95 -9.11 -10.60
N GLU A 10 2.64 -9.70 -11.75
CA GLU A 10 2.30 -8.96 -12.97
C GLU A 10 1.04 -8.11 -12.75
N PHE A 11 1.00 -6.94 -13.39
CA PHE A 11 -0.13 -6.03 -13.27
C PHE A 11 -1.27 -6.47 -14.18
N ASP A 12 -2.20 -7.23 -13.59
CA ASP A 12 -3.44 -7.71 -14.22
C ASP A 12 -4.70 -6.99 -13.70
N GLY A 13 -4.53 -5.96 -12.85
CA GLY A 13 -5.59 -5.22 -12.16
C GLY A 13 -6.36 -6.04 -11.10
N LYS A 14 -5.98 -7.29 -10.84
CA LYS A 14 -6.68 -8.19 -9.92
C LYS A 14 -6.04 -8.16 -8.52
N PRO A 15 -6.83 -7.87 -7.47
CA PRO A 15 -6.35 -7.91 -6.10
C PRO A 15 -5.94 -9.33 -5.70
N THR A 16 -4.88 -9.44 -4.91
CA THR A 16 -4.52 -10.70 -4.23
C THR A 16 -5.37 -10.90 -2.97
N LEU A 17 -5.84 -9.82 -2.36
CA LEU A 17 -6.78 -9.87 -1.24
C LEU A 17 -8.22 -10.09 -1.71
N LYS A 18 -9.02 -10.75 -0.87
CA LYS A 18 -10.48 -10.75 -1.01
C LYS A 18 -11.03 -9.41 -0.52
N LEU A 19 -11.34 -8.52 -1.46
CA LEU A 19 -11.85 -7.17 -1.15
C LEU A 19 -13.37 -7.18 -0.94
N ASN A 20 -13.85 -6.38 0.01
CA ASN A 20 -15.28 -6.13 0.19
C ASN A 20 -15.81 -5.14 -0.87
N LYS A 21 -17.14 -4.94 -0.92
CA LYS A 21 -17.78 -4.03 -1.91
C LYS A 21 -17.24 -2.60 -1.86
N LEU A 22 -16.98 -2.07 -0.66
CA LEU A 22 -16.48 -0.72 -0.48
C LEU A 22 -15.00 -0.60 -0.90
N GLN A 23 -14.17 -1.58 -0.56
CA GLN A 23 -12.78 -1.65 -1.02
C GLN A 23 -12.70 -1.76 -2.54
N LEU A 24 -13.56 -2.56 -3.18
CA LEU A 24 -13.63 -2.65 -4.65
C LEU A 24 -14.01 -1.29 -5.27
N LYS A 25 -14.99 -0.58 -4.70
CA LYS A 25 -15.36 0.77 -5.12
C LYS A 25 -14.20 1.75 -4.97
N ASN A 26 -13.54 1.77 -3.81
CA ASN A 26 -12.40 2.66 -3.55
C ASN A 26 -11.18 2.34 -4.40
N LYS A 27 -10.91 1.04 -4.67
CA LYS A 27 -9.89 0.61 -5.62
C LYS A 27 -10.16 1.21 -6.99
N LYS A 28 -11.38 1.06 -7.51
CA LYS A 28 -11.78 1.62 -8.80
C LYS A 28 -11.59 3.14 -8.85
N LEU A 29 -11.97 3.85 -7.78
CA LEU A 29 -11.74 5.30 -7.68
C LEU A 29 -10.26 5.67 -7.78
N VAL A 30 -9.37 4.90 -7.15
CA VAL A 30 -7.91 5.13 -7.26
C VAL A 30 -7.43 4.86 -8.68
N GLU A 31 -7.90 3.78 -9.32
CA GLU A 31 -7.58 3.48 -10.73
C GLU A 31 -8.05 4.60 -11.68
N ASP A 32 -9.26 5.10 -11.48
CA ASP A 32 -9.81 6.20 -12.28
C ASP A 32 -8.96 7.47 -12.14
N LYS A 33 -8.47 7.78 -10.92
CA LYS A 33 -7.57 8.91 -10.66
C LYS A 33 -6.18 8.74 -11.27
N ILE A 34 -5.67 7.51 -11.36
CA ILE A 34 -4.43 7.21 -12.07
C ILE A 34 -4.65 7.42 -13.58
N ASN A 35 -5.74 6.87 -14.13
CA ASN A 35 -6.06 6.94 -15.55
C ASN A 35 -6.34 8.38 -16.03
N SER A 36 -6.96 9.21 -15.18
CA SER A 36 -7.21 10.63 -15.45
C SER A 36 -5.98 11.52 -15.28
N LYS A 37 -4.84 10.96 -14.83
CA LYS A 37 -3.60 11.66 -14.47
C LYS A 37 -3.75 12.66 -13.31
N GLU A 38 -4.77 12.49 -12.46
CA GLU A 38 -4.82 13.18 -11.17
C GLU A 38 -3.67 12.69 -10.26
N TYR A 39 -3.36 11.39 -10.35
CA TYR A 39 -2.14 10.80 -9.80
C TYR A 39 -1.10 10.61 -10.88
N THR A 40 0.03 11.29 -10.70
CA THR A 40 1.18 11.26 -11.60
C THR A 40 2.35 10.57 -10.93
N PHE A 41 3.20 9.98 -11.76
CA PHE A 41 4.30 9.13 -11.32
C PHE A 41 5.63 9.66 -11.85
N GLU A 42 6.68 9.46 -11.06
CA GLU A 42 8.06 9.84 -11.36
C GLU A 42 8.99 8.62 -11.24
N LYS A 43 10.00 8.58 -12.11
CA LYS A 43 11.15 7.69 -11.94
C LYS A 43 12.19 8.39 -11.08
N VAL A 44 12.65 7.73 -10.04
CA VAL A 44 13.67 8.29 -9.14
C VAL A 44 14.87 7.35 -9.04
N ASN A 45 16.04 7.90 -8.75
CA ASN A 45 17.22 7.10 -8.42
C ASN A 45 17.01 6.37 -7.09
N CYS A 46 17.92 5.45 -6.78
CA CYS A 46 17.92 4.75 -5.51
C CYS A 46 18.15 5.74 -4.38
N VAL A 47 17.25 5.77 -3.40
CA VAL A 47 17.31 6.76 -2.30
C VAL A 47 18.51 6.56 -1.37
N ILE A 48 19.16 5.39 -1.43
CA ILE A 48 20.33 5.06 -0.60
C ILE A 48 21.65 5.31 -1.33
N CYS A 49 21.80 4.83 -2.57
CA CYS A 49 23.09 4.85 -3.27
C CYS A 49 23.11 5.71 -4.54
N ASN A 50 22.01 6.41 -4.84
CA ASN A 50 21.77 7.22 -6.02
C ASN A 50 21.97 6.49 -7.37
N GLY A 51 21.98 5.16 -7.37
CA GLY A 51 22.03 4.36 -8.58
C GLY A 51 20.72 4.37 -9.35
N SER A 52 20.77 4.18 -10.67
CA SER A 52 19.61 4.12 -11.57
C SER A 52 19.38 2.72 -12.17
N ASP A 53 20.21 1.74 -11.83
CA ASP A 53 20.09 0.36 -12.29
C ASP A 53 19.20 -0.46 -11.33
N PHE A 54 18.08 -0.92 -11.87
CA PHE A 54 17.01 -1.55 -11.13
C PHE A 54 16.51 -2.81 -11.83
N GLU A 55 16.07 -3.79 -11.03
CA GLU A 55 15.33 -4.95 -11.51
C GLU A 55 13.90 -4.95 -10.97
N LEU A 56 12.93 -5.22 -11.84
CA LEU A 56 11.52 -5.28 -11.48
C LEU A 56 11.20 -6.60 -10.77
N LEU A 57 10.56 -6.51 -9.61
CA LEU A 57 10.14 -7.65 -8.80
C LEU A 57 8.62 -7.84 -8.79
N ALA A 58 7.87 -6.75 -8.84
CA ALA A 58 6.41 -6.74 -8.85
C ALA A 58 5.90 -5.50 -9.58
N GLU A 59 4.78 -5.61 -10.28
CA GLU A 59 4.12 -4.47 -10.92
C GLU A 59 2.88 -3.98 -10.15
N LYS A 60 2.33 -4.85 -9.28
CA LYS A 60 1.12 -4.56 -8.50
C LYS A 60 1.29 -4.75 -7.00
N ASP A 61 0.48 -4.04 -6.24
CA ASP A 61 0.30 -4.29 -4.81
C ASP A 61 -0.77 -5.38 -4.54
N ARG A 62 -1.02 -5.64 -3.25
CA ARG A 62 -2.02 -6.62 -2.79
C ARG A 62 -3.47 -6.26 -3.17
N TYR A 63 -3.76 -4.99 -3.44
CA TYR A 63 -5.06 -4.51 -3.92
C TYR A 63 -5.15 -4.57 -5.45
N GLY A 64 -4.09 -4.96 -6.16
CA GLY A 64 -4.06 -5.02 -7.61
C GLY A 64 -3.92 -3.65 -8.28
N LEU A 65 -3.46 -2.63 -7.54
CA LEU A 65 -3.11 -1.32 -8.08
C LEU A 65 -1.70 -1.35 -8.67
N TYR A 66 -1.45 -0.54 -9.70
CA TYR A 66 -0.12 -0.39 -10.28
C TYR A 66 0.83 0.28 -9.27
N VAL A 67 1.69 -0.52 -8.66
CA VAL A 67 2.67 -0.12 -7.65
C VAL A 67 3.96 -0.91 -7.90
N PRO A 68 4.73 -0.53 -8.93
CA PRO A 68 5.89 -1.29 -9.35
C PRO A 68 6.97 -1.25 -8.28
N THR A 69 7.36 -2.42 -7.79
CA THR A 69 8.44 -2.61 -6.82
C THR A 69 9.67 -3.12 -7.54
N VAL A 70 10.77 -2.39 -7.39
CA VAL A 70 12.07 -2.71 -7.97
C VAL A 70 13.11 -2.94 -6.90
N ILE A 71 14.16 -3.70 -7.21
CA ILE A 71 15.37 -3.82 -6.40
C ILE A 71 16.53 -3.09 -7.09
N CYS A 72 17.28 -2.29 -6.34
CA CYS A 72 18.49 -1.65 -6.83
C CYS A 72 19.60 -2.69 -6.97
N LYS A 73 20.13 -2.88 -8.19
CA LYS A 73 21.19 -3.88 -8.43
C LYS A 73 22.52 -3.54 -7.76
N LYS A 74 22.72 -2.28 -7.36
CA LYS A 74 23.94 -1.81 -6.71
C LYS A 74 23.96 -2.03 -5.19
N CYS A 75 22.84 -1.80 -4.49
CA CYS A 75 22.80 -1.86 -3.01
C CYS A 75 21.74 -2.78 -2.42
N GLY A 76 20.91 -3.41 -3.26
CA GLY A 76 19.87 -4.35 -2.81
C GLY A 76 18.62 -3.70 -2.22
N LEU A 77 18.50 -2.37 -2.19
CA LEU A 77 17.30 -1.70 -1.70
C LEU A 77 16.09 -2.01 -2.59
N LEU A 78 14.99 -2.42 -1.96
CA LEU A 78 13.68 -2.48 -2.62
C LEU A 78 12.97 -1.12 -2.48
N GLN A 79 12.40 -0.62 -3.57
CA GLN A 79 11.60 0.61 -3.55
C GLN A 79 10.54 0.60 -4.64
N THR A 80 9.52 1.44 -4.50
CA THR A 80 8.57 1.69 -5.59
C THR A 80 9.23 2.56 -6.65
N ASN A 81 9.22 2.13 -7.91
CA ASN A 81 9.75 2.90 -9.03
C ASN A 81 9.16 2.42 -10.37
N PRO A 82 8.48 3.29 -11.15
CA PRO A 82 8.11 4.66 -10.82
C PRO A 82 7.15 4.72 -9.61
N ARG A 83 7.27 5.79 -8.82
CA ARG A 83 6.43 6.06 -7.65
C ARG A 83 5.53 7.27 -7.92
N MET A 84 4.47 7.46 -7.13
CA MET A 84 3.72 8.72 -7.20
C MET A 84 4.64 9.90 -6.86
N ASN A 85 4.43 11.05 -7.50
CA ASN A 85 5.12 12.27 -7.06
C ASN A 85 4.55 12.76 -5.72
N GLN A 86 5.21 13.74 -5.11
CA GLN A 86 4.81 14.24 -3.79
C GLN A 86 3.36 14.76 -3.74
N GLU A 87 2.94 15.52 -4.75
CA GLU A 87 1.58 16.06 -4.82
C GLU A 87 0.53 14.95 -4.89
N SER A 88 0.78 13.92 -5.70
CA SER A 88 -0.11 12.77 -5.85
C SER A 88 -0.16 11.94 -4.57
N TYR A 89 0.98 11.75 -3.90
CA TYR A 89 1.00 11.09 -2.60
C TYR A 89 0.15 11.82 -1.56
N ASN A 90 0.28 13.15 -1.46
CA ASN A 90 -0.51 13.95 -0.51
C ASN A 90 -2.01 13.73 -0.77
N LYS A 91 -2.47 13.90 -2.02
CA LYS A 91 -3.87 13.68 -2.39
C LYS A 91 -4.35 12.25 -2.08
N PHE A 92 -3.53 11.25 -2.38
CA PHE A 92 -3.86 9.85 -2.10
C PHE A 92 -4.03 9.59 -0.61
N TYR A 93 -3.08 10.05 0.22
CA TYR A 93 -3.13 9.84 1.67
C TYR A 93 -4.23 10.63 2.36
N ASP A 94 -4.53 11.83 1.89
CA ASP A 94 -5.59 12.68 2.46
C ASP A 94 -6.99 12.11 2.19
N SER A 95 -7.22 11.55 0.99
CA SER A 95 -8.59 11.29 0.52
C SER A 95 -8.92 9.82 0.25
N ASN A 96 -7.94 8.97 -0.06
CA ASN A 96 -8.20 7.65 -0.64
C ASN A 96 -7.61 6.49 0.17
N TYR A 97 -6.46 6.68 0.83
CA TYR A 97 -5.73 5.62 1.53
C TYR A 97 -6.59 4.89 2.56
N ARG A 98 -7.14 5.60 3.56
CA ARG A 98 -7.98 5.03 4.63
C ARG A 98 -9.17 4.25 4.07
N ARG A 99 -9.89 4.85 3.12
CA ARG A 99 -11.10 4.28 2.50
C ARG A 99 -10.80 2.98 1.73
N LEU A 100 -9.63 2.88 1.10
CA LEU A 100 -9.17 1.66 0.44
C LEU A 100 -8.79 0.57 1.45
N TYR A 101 -8.10 0.95 2.53
CA TYR A 101 -7.51 0.00 3.48
C TYR A 101 -8.53 -0.56 4.48
N GLU A 102 -9.34 0.30 5.09
CA GLU A 102 -10.26 -0.05 6.17
C GLU A 102 -11.55 -0.69 5.62
N GLY A 103 -11.92 -0.39 4.37
CA GLY A 103 -13.09 -1.00 3.73
C GLY A 103 -14.41 -0.69 4.43
N GLY A 104 -14.44 0.29 5.32
CA GLY A 104 -15.60 0.83 5.99
C GLY A 104 -15.76 2.32 5.69
N GLU A 105 -16.99 2.81 5.71
CA GLU A 105 -17.19 4.21 6.08
C GLU A 105 -16.76 4.29 7.55
N ASN A 106 -15.95 5.31 7.88
CA ASN A 106 -15.56 5.61 9.26
C ASN A 106 -16.76 6.15 10.07
N GLU A 107 -17.90 5.48 9.95
CA GLU A 107 -19.11 5.67 10.74
C GLU A 107 -19.45 4.40 11.53
N GLU A 108 -18.50 3.47 11.71
CA GLU A 108 -18.45 2.83 13.04
C GLU A 108 -18.22 3.98 14.02
N ASN A 109 -19.28 4.34 14.76
CA ASN A 109 -19.29 5.38 15.79
C ASN A 109 -17.90 5.49 16.43
N ILE A 110 -17.26 6.66 16.35
CA ILE A 110 -15.88 6.88 16.86
C ILE A 110 -15.70 6.30 18.27
N ALA A 111 -16.77 6.33 19.09
CA ALA A 111 -16.79 5.71 20.41
C ALA A 111 -16.58 4.18 20.36
N SER A 112 -17.20 3.47 19.43
CA SER A 112 -17.00 2.03 19.22
C SER A 112 -15.56 1.70 18.82
N PHE A 113 -14.99 2.45 17.87
CA PHE A 113 -13.58 2.29 17.50
C PHE A 113 -12.66 2.53 18.71
N PHE A 114 -12.88 3.63 19.44
CA PHE A 114 -12.10 3.97 20.62
C PHE A 114 -12.20 2.90 21.71
N ASN A 115 -13.40 2.42 22.00
CA ASN A 115 -13.62 1.36 22.98
C ASN A 115 -12.91 0.06 22.58
N LYS A 116 -12.90 -0.31 21.29
CA LYS A 116 -12.09 -1.45 20.80
C LYS A 116 -10.60 -1.27 21.11
N GLN A 117 -10.05 -0.05 20.97
CA GLN A 117 -8.65 0.22 21.30
C GLN A 117 -8.38 0.07 22.81
N VAL A 118 -9.31 0.54 23.66
CA VAL A 118 -9.21 0.37 25.12
C VAL A 118 -9.18 -1.12 25.50
N SER A 119 -10.15 -1.91 25.02
CA SER A 119 -10.19 -3.36 25.30
C SER A 119 -8.97 -4.12 24.76
N HIS A 120 -8.42 -3.68 23.63
CA HIS A 120 -7.17 -4.25 23.11
C HIS A 120 -5.99 -3.95 24.04
N GLY A 121 -5.90 -2.72 24.55
CA GLY A 121 -4.90 -2.31 25.53
C GLY A 121 -4.98 -3.12 26.83
N GLU A 122 -6.19 -3.32 27.37
CA GLU A 122 -6.41 -4.18 28.54
C GLU A 122 -5.91 -5.61 28.29
N SER A 123 -6.20 -6.17 27.10
CA SER A 123 -5.73 -7.52 26.73
C SER A 123 -4.20 -7.62 26.70
N ILE A 124 -3.52 -6.58 26.17
CA ILE A 124 -2.06 -6.51 26.16
C ILE A 124 -1.51 -6.41 27.59
N LEU A 125 -2.11 -5.57 28.44
CA LEU A 125 -1.69 -5.42 29.83
C LEU A 125 -1.80 -6.74 30.59
N MET A 126 -2.95 -7.43 30.48
CA MET A 126 -3.14 -8.75 31.09
C MET A 126 -2.10 -9.77 30.63
N LEU A 127 -1.71 -9.74 29.36
CA LEU A 127 -0.65 -10.60 28.84
C LEU A 127 0.69 -10.26 29.52
N ILE A 128 1.08 -8.98 29.56
CA ILE A 128 2.34 -8.56 30.18
C ILE A 128 2.39 -8.95 31.66
N GLU A 129 1.31 -8.71 32.41
CA GLU A 129 1.23 -9.06 33.83
C GLU A 129 1.29 -10.56 34.08
N ARG A 130 0.76 -11.38 33.16
CA ARG A 130 0.84 -12.84 33.23
C ARG A 130 2.25 -13.35 32.99
N GLU A 131 2.94 -12.84 31.98
CA GLU A 131 4.29 -13.29 31.58
C GLU A 131 5.41 -12.66 32.41
N SER A 132 5.11 -11.61 33.21
CA SER A 132 6.08 -10.97 34.13
C SER A 132 6.14 -11.62 35.52
N LYS A 133 5.47 -12.76 35.72
CA LYS A 133 5.54 -13.60 36.92
C LYS A 133 6.28 -14.89 36.62
#